data_AF-X1F8C0-F1
#
_entry.id   AF-X1F8C0-F1
#
_cell.length_a   1.000
_cell.length_b   1.000
_cell.length_c   1.000
_cell.angle_alpha   90.00
_cell.angle_beta   90.00
_cell.angle_gamma   90.00
#
_symmetry.space_group_name_H-M   'P 1'
#
loop_
_entity.id
_entity.type
_entity.pdbx_description
1 polymer ?
#
loop_
_entity_poly.entity_id
_entity_poly.type
_entity_poly.pdbx_seq_one_letter_code
_entity_poly.pdbx_strand_id
1 'polypeptide(L)'
;ESLIGRVVLLLSCSCGIRIAPSAVSKGATTVFAWTVDFTWIATEAPATDPYARGFFESVNHISDALAYGKTTQEAMNLSLASWTRWIDYWAGSADPYASQVIQWLVHDRDGQKLFGSNSARITTPAPPPPEAGEIPISLPLITGYALSLLFF
;
A
#
# COMPACT_ATOMS: atom_id res chain seq x y z
N GLU A 1 -20.35 6.82 1.54
CA GLU A 1 -20.23 6.47 0.10
C GLU A 1 -18.78 6.44 -0.39
N SER A 2 -17.92 7.39 -0.01
CA SER A 2 -16.56 7.52 -0.59
C SER A 2 -15.62 6.30 -0.46
N LEU A 3 -15.78 5.44 0.55
CA LEU A 3 -14.90 4.28 0.80
C LEU A 3 -15.38 2.97 0.16
N ILE A 4 -16.58 2.95 -0.46
CA ILE A 4 -17.15 1.73 -1.04
C ILE A 4 -16.24 1.22 -2.16
N GLY A 5 -15.97 -0.08 -2.17
CA GLY A 5 -15.11 -0.76 -3.15
C GLY A 5 -13.62 -0.49 -3.01
N ARG A 6 -13.18 0.28 -2.00
CA ARG A 6 -11.78 0.69 -1.84
C ARG A 6 -10.99 -0.21 -0.90
N VAL A 7 -9.69 -0.32 -1.16
CA VAL A 7 -8.68 -0.73 -0.18
C VAL A 7 -8.22 0.53 0.55
N VAL A 8 -8.29 0.55 1.88
CA VAL A 8 -8.06 1.74 2.70
C VAL A 8 -6.95 1.47 3.71
N LEU A 9 -6.00 2.38 3.84
CA LEU A 9 -5.01 2.41 4.92
C LEU A 9 -5.37 3.53 5.88
N LEU A 10 -5.70 3.20 7.13
CA LEU A 10 -5.96 4.15 8.19
C LEU A 10 -4.78 4.15 9.18
N LEU A 11 -3.78 4.98 8.89
CA LEU A 11 -2.73 5.31 9.86
C LEU A 11 -3.31 6.28 10.91
N SER A 12 -4.12 5.76 11.81
CA SER A 12 -4.84 6.54 12.81
C SER A 12 -5.15 5.67 14.03
N CYS A 13 -5.00 6.27 15.20
CA CYS A 13 -5.16 5.60 16.49
C CYS A 13 -6.51 4.90 16.62
N SER A 14 -6.48 3.64 17.08
CA SER A 14 -7.65 2.88 17.52
C SER A 14 -8.78 2.75 16.48
N CYS A 15 -8.53 3.06 15.21
CA CYS A 15 -9.52 2.97 14.14
C CYS A 15 -9.97 1.53 13.88
N GLY A 16 -9.12 0.54 14.22
CA GLY A 16 -9.42 -0.88 14.16
C GLY A 16 -10.53 -1.34 15.12
N ILE A 17 -10.85 -0.56 16.16
CA ILE A 17 -11.85 -0.96 17.17
C ILE A 17 -13.26 -0.86 16.60
N ARG A 18 -13.60 0.24 15.89
CA ARG A 18 -14.97 0.49 15.39
C ARG A 18 -15.02 1.01 13.95
N ILE A 19 -14.09 1.87 13.56
CA ILE A 19 -14.13 2.56 12.27
C ILE A 19 -13.87 1.57 11.13
N ALA A 20 -12.80 0.76 11.22
CA ALA A 20 -12.46 -0.20 10.18
C ALA A 20 -13.54 -1.30 10.02
N PRO A 21 -14.03 -1.96 11.09
CA PRO A 21 -15.16 -2.88 10.97
C PRO A 21 -16.40 -2.23 10.34
N SER A 22 -16.75 -1.00 10.74
CA SER A 22 -17.90 -0.29 10.16
C SER A 22 -17.68 0.09 8.71
N ALA A 23 -16.47 0.43 8.29
CA ALA A 23 -16.18 0.76 6.90
C ALA A 23 -16.33 -0.47 6.00
N VAL A 24 -15.81 -1.62 6.44
CA VAL A 24 -15.99 -2.91 5.74
C VAL A 24 -17.48 -3.29 5.67
N SER A 25 -18.22 -3.18 6.78
CA SER A 25 -19.65 -3.49 6.80
C SER A 25 -20.49 -2.58 5.88
N LYS A 26 -19.96 -1.41 5.53
CA LYS A 26 -20.59 -0.43 4.63
C LYS A 26 -20.04 -0.49 3.21
N GLY A 27 -19.21 -1.48 2.89
CA GLY A 27 -18.78 -1.78 1.52
C GLY A 27 -17.34 -1.41 1.18
N ALA A 28 -16.50 -0.99 2.13
CA ALA A 28 -15.06 -0.96 1.87
C ALA A 28 -14.55 -2.39 1.62
N THR A 29 -13.72 -2.59 0.59
CA THR A 29 -13.19 -3.92 0.23
C THR A 29 -12.29 -4.47 1.32
N THR A 30 -11.37 -3.63 1.78
CA THR A 30 -10.36 -3.97 2.79
C THR A 30 -9.94 -2.72 3.52
N VAL A 31 -9.66 -2.84 4.82
CA VAL A 31 -9.12 -1.75 5.65
C VAL A 31 -7.94 -2.24 6.48
N PHE A 32 -6.79 -1.58 6.38
CA PHE A 32 -5.67 -1.71 7.30
C PHE A 32 -5.84 -0.66 8.41
N ALA A 33 -5.79 -1.06 9.67
CA ALA A 33 -5.93 -0.15 10.81
C ALA A 33 -5.31 -0.71 12.10
N TRP A 34 -5.13 0.14 13.10
CA TRP A 34 -4.64 -0.24 14.42
C TRP A 34 -5.77 -0.37 15.44
N THR A 35 -5.77 -1.44 16.23
CA THR A 35 -6.69 -1.65 17.37
C THR A 35 -6.18 -1.03 18.67
N VAL A 36 -5.05 -0.34 18.60
CA VAL A 36 -4.42 0.43 19.68
C VAL A 36 -4.09 1.81 19.14
N ASP A 37 -3.68 2.72 20.01
CA ASP A 37 -3.14 4.00 19.57
C ASP A 37 -1.82 3.77 18.85
N PHE A 38 -1.69 4.33 17.64
CA PHE A 38 -0.46 4.23 16.88
C PHE A 38 0.58 5.15 17.50
N THR A 39 1.76 4.62 17.81
CA THR A 39 2.83 5.35 18.49
C THR A 39 4.08 5.46 17.63
N TRP A 40 4.96 6.39 17.97
CA TRP A 40 6.32 6.43 17.46
C TRP A 40 7.20 7.21 18.43
N ILE A 41 8.50 6.94 18.40
CA ILE A 41 9.50 7.74 19.09
C ILE A 41 10.14 8.67 18.07
N ALA A 42 10.29 9.94 18.45
CA ALA A 42 11.08 10.90 17.70
C ALA A 42 11.76 11.91 18.64
N THR A 43 12.98 12.25 18.29
CA THR A 43 13.81 13.35 18.78
C THR A 43 13.89 14.50 17.76
N GLU A 44 13.64 14.22 16.48
CA GLU A 44 13.64 15.17 15.37
C GLU A 44 12.40 15.00 14.48
N ALA A 45 12.42 15.59 13.28
CA ALA A 45 11.38 15.37 12.28
C ALA A 45 11.33 13.87 11.89
N PRO A 46 10.15 13.22 11.89
CA PRO A 46 10.04 11.78 11.64
C PRO A 46 10.64 11.30 10.31
N ALA A 47 10.71 12.17 9.30
CA ALA A 47 11.27 11.83 7.99
C ALA A 47 12.79 11.58 8.01
N THR A 48 13.51 12.14 8.99
CA THR A 48 14.96 12.02 9.11
C THR A 48 15.40 11.33 10.40
N ASP A 49 14.48 11.12 11.35
CA ASP A 49 14.79 10.56 12.66
C ASP A 49 15.02 9.02 12.61
N PRO A 50 16.19 8.53 13.04
CA PRO A 50 16.48 7.09 13.12
C PRO A 50 15.53 6.29 14.02
N TYR A 51 15.04 6.87 15.12
CA TYR A 51 14.09 6.22 16.04
C TYR A 51 12.71 6.08 15.40
N ALA A 52 12.28 7.06 14.61
CA ALA A 52 10.97 7.04 13.95
C ALA A 52 10.94 6.13 12.71
N ARG A 53 12.09 5.94 12.07
CA ARG A 53 12.21 5.27 10.77
C ARG A 53 11.51 3.90 10.72
N GLY A 54 11.71 3.07 11.75
CA GLY A 54 11.14 1.72 11.79
C GLY A 54 9.62 1.69 11.80
N PHE A 55 8.99 2.69 12.41
CA PHE A 55 7.54 2.81 12.49
C PHE A 55 6.95 3.12 11.11
N PHE A 56 7.46 4.15 10.44
CA PHE A 56 6.90 4.61 9.17
C PHE A 56 7.28 3.71 7.99
N GLU A 57 8.49 3.13 7.96
CA GLU A 57 8.84 2.15 6.93
C GLU A 57 7.90 0.94 6.97
N SER A 58 7.59 0.44 8.17
CA SER A 58 6.73 -0.73 8.32
C SER A 58 5.30 -0.47 7.83
N VAL A 59 4.78 0.76 8.02
CA VAL A 59 3.50 1.19 7.45
C VAL A 59 3.58 1.34 5.93
N ASN A 60 4.64 1.98 5.42
CA ASN A 60 4.82 2.26 3.99
C ASN A 60 4.91 0.98 3.15
N HIS A 61 5.44 -0.11 3.69
CA HIS A 61 5.43 -1.41 3.02
C HIS A 61 4.03 -1.88 2.59
N ILE A 62 2.97 -1.45 3.28
CA ILE A 62 1.60 -1.75 2.85
C ILE A 62 1.30 -1.05 1.52
N SER A 63 1.52 0.26 1.46
CA SER A 63 1.28 1.09 0.29
C SER A 63 2.13 0.65 -0.90
N ASP A 64 3.43 0.42 -0.67
CA ASP A 64 4.36 -0.02 -1.70
C ASP A 64 3.94 -1.37 -2.29
N ALA A 65 3.63 -2.35 -1.42
CA ALA A 65 3.22 -3.68 -1.87
C ALA A 65 1.95 -3.61 -2.73
N LEU A 66 0.95 -2.84 -2.30
CA LEU A 66 -0.29 -2.65 -3.06
C LEU A 66 -0.03 -1.96 -4.41
N ALA A 67 0.86 -0.96 -4.45
CA ALA A 67 1.26 -0.29 -5.69
C ALA A 67 1.96 -1.24 -6.67
N TYR A 68 2.73 -2.21 -6.16
CA TYR A 68 3.32 -3.29 -6.95
C TYR A 68 2.34 -4.44 -7.25
N GLY A 69 1.04 -4.22 -7.06
CA GLY A 69 -0.02 -5.15 -7.41
C GLY A 69 -0.13 -6.35 -6.49
N LYS A 70 0.49 -6.34 -5.30
CA LYS A 70 0.33 -7.41 -4.31
C LYS A 70 -1.10 -7.45 -3.76
N THR A 71 -1.47 -8.61 -3.23
CA THR A 71 -2.71 -8.76 -2.46
C THR A 71 -2.60 -8.03 -1.13
N THR A 72 -3.75 -7.74 -0.53
CA THR A 72 -3.82 -7.14 0.81
C THR A 72 -3.17 -8.02 1.88
N GLN A 73 -3.25 -9.35 1.80
CA GLN A 73 -2.53 -10.23 2.72
C GLN A 73 -1.02 -10.19 2.52
N GLU A 74 -0.54 -10.21 1.27
CA GLU A 74 0.89 -10.07 0.98
C GLU A 74 1.43 -8.73 1.51
N ALA A 75 0.68 -7.64 1.34
CA ALA A 75 1.02 -6.33 1.88
C ALA A 75 1.08 -6.32 3.42
N MET A 76 0.11 -6.95 4.08
CA MET A 76 0.11 -7.12 5.54
C MET A 76 1.35 -7.89 6.01
N ASN A 77 1.68 -9.00 5.33
CA ASN A 77 2.81 -9.84 5.69
C ASN A 77 4.15 -9.09 5.54
N LEU A 78 4.30 -8.29 4.48
CA LEU A 78 5.50 -7.46 4.26
C LEU A 78 5.65 -6.38 5.34
N SER A 79 4.55 -5.76 5.74
CA SER A 79 4.53 -4.81 6.86
C SER A 79 4.95 -5.47 8.17
N LEU A 80 4.35 -6.62 8.54
CA LEU A 80 4.71 -7.40 9.73
C LEU A 80 6.16 -7.90 9.73
N ALA A 81 6.68 -8.27 8.56
CA ALA A 81 8.09 -8.62 8.41
C ALA A 81 9.01 -7.42 8.67
N SER A 82 8.63 -6.22 8.21
CA SER A 82 9.41 -5.00 8.46
C SER A 82 9.42 -4.61 9.93
N TRP A 83 8.27 -4.69 10.63
CA TRP A 83 8.20 -4.50 12.08
C TRP A 83 9.16 -5.45 12.81
N THR A 84 9.13 -6.74 12.45
CA THR A 84 10.00 -7.77 13.05
C THR A 84 11.47 -7.48 12.80
N ARG A 85 11.83 -7.12 11.56
CA ARG A 85 13.20 -6.71 11.20
C ARG A 85 13.70 -5.54 12.05
N TRP A 86 12.86 -4.53 12.27
CA TRP A 86 13.24 -3.37 13.08
C TRP A 86 13.37 -3.72 14.57
N ILE A 87 12.50 -4.58 15.09
CA ILE A 87 12.63 -5.11 16.45
C ILE A 87 13.97 -5.85 16.61
N ASP A 88 14.33 -6.73 15.67
CA ASP A 88 15.59 -7.47 15.70
C ASP A 88 16.81 -6.54 15.59
N TYR A 89 16.73 -5.51 14.75
CA TYR A 89 17.76 -4.47 14.64
C TYR A 89 18.01 -3.77 15.98
N TRP A 90 16.95 -3.32 16.65
CA TRP A 90 17.08 -2.65 17.94
C TRP A 90 17.49 -3.61 19.06
N ALA A 91 17.08 -4.88 19.00
CA ALA A 91 17.49 -5.89 19.98
C ALA A 91 19.00 -6.16 19.94
N GLY A 92 19.64 -6.00 18.77
CA GLY A 92 21.09 -6.07 18.62
C GLY A 92 21.83 -4.74 18.86
N SER A 93 21.12 -3.65 19.14
CA SER A 93 21.71 -2.32 19.31
C SER A 93 22.24 -2.07 20.72
N ALA A 94 23.32 -1.30 20.82
CA ALA A 94 23.85 -0.80 22.09
C ALA A 94 23.27 0.59 22.47
N ASP A 95 22.32 1.12 21.68
CA ASP A 95 21.67 2.39 21.95
C ASP A 95 20.91 2.36 23.29
N PRO A 96 21.08 3.36 24.18
CA PRO A 96 20.45 3.36 25.51
C PRO A 96 18.91 3.37 25.46
N TYR A 97 18.30 3.83 24.38
CA TYR A 97 16.84 3.88 24.19
C TYR A 97 16.30 2.67 23.41
N ALA A 98 17.15 1.73 22.98
CA ALA A 98 16.74 0.58 22.16
C ALA A 98 15.55 -0.19 22.77
N SER A 99 15.57 -0.42 24.08
CA SER A 99 14.47 -1.13 24.77
C SER A 99 13.13 -0.37 24.68
N GLN A 100 13.17 0.96 24.76
CA GLN A 100 11.98 1.80 24.62
C GLN A 100 11.46 1.78 23.19
N VAL A 101 12.36 1.84 22.20
CA VAL A 101 11.98 1.73 20.78
C VAL A 101 11.31 0.38 20.50
N ILE A 102 11.91 -0.71 20.98
CA ILE A 102 11.35 -2.07 20.83
C ILE A 102 9.95 -2.17 21.44
N GLN A 103 9.74 -1.64 22.65
CA GLN A 103 8.44 -1.67 23.31
C GLN A 103 7.34 -1.11 22.40
N TRP A 104 7.58 0.07 21.81
CA TRP A 104 6.58 0.72 20.95
C TRP A 104 6.46 0.06 19.59
N LEU A 105 7.55 -0.43 18.99
CA LEU A 105 7.47 -1.24 17.75
C LEU A 105 6.62 -2.50 17.94
N VAL A 106 6.78 -3.21 19.06
CA VAL A 106 5.97 -4.39 19.39
C VAL A 106 4.50 -4.02 19.57
N HIS A 107 4.22 -2.93 20.30
CA HIS A 107 2.88 -2.40 20.49
C HIS A 107 2.18 -2.12 19.16
N ASP A 108 2.83 -1.39 18.25
CA ASP A 108 2.24 -1.04 16.95
C ASP A 108 2.11 -2.25 16.02
N ARG A 109 3.08 -3.16 16.01
CA ARG A 109 3.01 -4.41 15.23
C ARG A 109 1.81 -5.25 15.64
N ASP A 110 1.64 -5.49 16.93
CA ASP A 110 0.61 -6.38 17.46
C ASP A 110 -0.78 -5.74 17.37
N GLY A 111 -0.82 -4.41 17.39
CA GLY A 111 -2.00 -3.59 17.18
C GLY A 111 -2.47 -3.48 15.72
N GLN A 112 -1.59 -3.71 14.75
CA GLN A 112 -1.95 -3.64 13.32
C GLN A 112 -2.87 -4.80 12.93
N LYS A 113 -3.97 -4.51 12.24
CA LYS A 113 -4.95 -5.49 11.76
C LYS A 113 -5.39 -5.21 10.32
N LEU A 114 -5.76 -6.30 9.66
CA LEU A 114 -6.40 -6.31 8.34
C LEU A 114 -7.86 -6.71 8.48
N PHE A 115 -8.78 -5.88 7.98
CA PHE A 115 -10.22 -6.12 7.97
C PHE A 115 -10.72 -6.26 6.53
N GLY A 116 -11.70 -7.14 6.31
CA GLY A 116 -12.28 -7.36 4.97
C GLY A 116 -11.51 -8.39 4.14
N SER A 117 -11.37 -8.16 2.84
CA SER A 117 -10.74 -9.12 1.93
C SER A 117 -9.23 -9.19 2.12
N ASN A 118 -8.70 -10.41 2.15
CA ASN A 118 -7.26 -10.71 2.20
C ASN A 118 -6.63 -10.91 0.80
N SER A 119 -7.45 -10.98 -0.25
CA SER A 119 -7.01 -11.29 -1.61
C SER A 119 -7.19 -10.12 -2.58
N ALA A 120 -7.72 -8.99 -2.13
CA ALA A 120 -7.92 -7.80 -2.95
C ALA A 120 -6.58 -7.26 -3.46
N ARG A 121 -6.56 -6.73 -4.69
CA ARG A 121 -5.43 -6.04 -5.30
C ARG A 121 -5.87 -4.64 -5.72
N ILE A 122 -4.96 -3.67 -5.69
CA ILE A 122 -5.22 -2.37 -6.33
C ILE A 122 -4.91 -2.55 -7.81
N THR A 123 -5.93 -2.37 -8.65
CA THR A 123 -5.77 -2.31 -10.10
C THR A 123 -5.92 -0.87 -10.53
N THR A 124 -5.06 -0.41 -11.44
CA THR A 124 -5.32 0.83 -12.17
C THR A 124 -6.61 0.63 -12.96
N PRO A 125 -7.63 1.52 -12.84
CA PRO A 125 -8.78 1.46 -13.73
C PRO A 125 -8.28 1.46 -15.17
N ALA A 126 -8.84 0.59 -16.03
CA ALA A 126 -8.56 0.67 -17.45
C ALA A 126 -8.88 2.10 -17.93
N PRO A 127 -8.04 2.70 -18.79
CA PRO A 127 -8.41 3.95 -19.44
C PRO A 127 -9.80 3.76 -20.07
N PRO A 128 -10.68 4.78 -20.04
CA PRO A 128 -11.90 4.71 -20.82
C PRO A 128 -11.52 4.34 -22.26
N PRO A 129 -12.28 3.48 -22.94
CA PRO A 129 -12.04 3.22 -24.35
C PRO A 129 -12.00 4.57 -25.08
N PRO A 130 -11.08 4.77 -26.04
CA PRO A 130 -11.02 6.01 -26.80
C PRO A 130 -12.42 6.27 -27.37
N GLU A 131 -12.92 7.50 -27.23
CA GLU A 131 -14.17 7.90 -27.87
C GLU A 131 -14.05 7.56 -29.36
N ALA A 132 -15.04 6.81 -29.87
CA ALA A 132 -15.14 6.49 -31.29
C ALA A 132 -15.40 7.78 -32.07
N GLY A 133 -14.35 8.55 -32.36
CA GLY A 133 -14.47 9.87 -32.97
C GLY A 133 -13.17 10.52 -33.43
N GLU A 134 -12.03 10.20 -32.83
CA GLU A 134 -10.75 10.80 -33.24
C GLU A 134 -9.75 9.73 -33.66
N ILE A 135 -9.99 9.12 -34.83
CA ILE A 135 -8.90 8.55 -35.61
C ILE A 135 -8.40 9.67 -36.52
N PRO A 136 -7.20 10.24 -36.34
CA PRO A 136 -6.59 11.05 -37.37
C PRO A 136 -6.08 10.11 -38.46
N ILE A 137 -6.97 9.61 -39.33
CA ILE A 137 -6.54 9.04 -40.61
C ILE A 137 -6.32 10.22 -41.55
N SER A 138 -5.12 10.77 -41.53
CA SER A 138 -4.55 11.38 -42.74
C SER A 138 -3.36 10.52 -43.18
N LEU A 139 -3.64 9.27 -43.56
CA LEU A 139 -2.76 8.58 -44.49
C LEU A 139 -2.99 9.21 -45.86
N PRO A 140 -1.96 9.77 -46.52
CA PRO A 140 -2.13 10.28 -47.87
C PRO A 140 -2.42 9.10 -48.79
N LEU A 141 -3.68 9.01 -49.21
CA LEU A 141 -4.13 8.13 -50.27
C LEU A 141 -3.68 8.76 -51.60
N ILE A 142 -2.51 8.34 -52.09
CA ILE A 142 -2.12 8.47 -53.51
C ILE A 142 -1.43 7.14 -53.88
N THR A 143 -2.22 6.12 -54.22
CA THR A 143 -2.54 5.68 -55.60
C THR A 143 -1.31 5.41 -56.46
N GLY A 144 -1.00 4.13 -56.68
CA GLY A 144 -0.13 3.69 -57.78
C GLY A 144 0.59 2.37 -57.48
N TYR A 145 0.19 1.34 -58.20
CA TYR A 145 0.82 0.01 -58.29
C TYR A 145 0.51 -1.00 -57.20
N ALA A 146 -0.68 -1.57 -57.37
CA ALA A 146 -0.91 -2.97 -57.13
C ALA A 146 0.10 -3.86 -57.92
N LEU A 147 0.36 -5.03 -57.34
CA LEU A 147 0.94 -6.24 -57.95
C LEU A 147 2.42 -6.18 -58.40
N SER A 148 3.30 -6.78 -57.58
CA SER A 148 3.99 -8.02 -57.98
C SER A 148 4.77 -8.62 -56.80
N LEU A 149 4.17 -9.63 -56.17
CA LEU A 149 4.95 -10.76 -55.67
C LEU A 149 5.44 -11.52 -56.91
N LEU A 150 6.74 -11.69 -57.06
CA LEU A 150 7.43 -12.92 -57.47
C LEU A 150 8.90 -12.59 -57.82
N PHE A 151 9.80 -12.96 -56.91
CA PHE A 151 11.21 -13.17 -57.25
C PHE A 151 11.30 -14.39 -58.18
N PHE A 152 11.84 -14.18 -59.37
CA PHE A 152 12.89 -15.00 -59.96
C PHE A 152 13.99 -14.05 -60.44
#